data_AF-A0A1U8IES0-F1
#
_entry.id   AF-A0A1U8IES0-F1
#
_cell.length_a   1.000
_cell.length_b   1.000
_cell.length_c   1.000
_cell.angle_alpha   90.00
_cell.angle_beta   90.00
_cell.angle_gamma   90.00
#
_symmetry.space_group_name_H-M   'P 1'
#
loop_
_entity.id
_entity.type
_entity.pdbx_description
1 polymer ?
#
loop_
_entity_poly.entity_id
_entity_poly.type
_entity_poly.pdbx_seq_one_letter_code
_entity_poly.pdbx_strand_id
1 'polypeptide(L)'
;MEVLSHFSHVHPLIFNDEKSHESEEVYCCACGELVSGPRFSCMECGFHLDKNCAEAPAEMDHPFHRKHNLKLRSSSPYVEDNPICGFYNECTAQVCGFCHEEVNMECGSYYCSKCKFIIHVNCALKEASWYYKIESKDDFDKLNAMLVAITLDPSFLVVEMIKYGENVINTKIKHFSHRHNLVLSDEIKDRSYCDGCSQLILTSFYGCLECDFFLHKSCVELPKKQQILSLIHQDFFVLIPNCIFICAICVQQCTGFAYRCEVYLCKEHVCVRCADITLSCMSGGHKHLLLFYNRYFGQCCNACGDIFDGDSVYRCKACNFNVHSVCINLHPQTAWHKVDRHYLVLTFHEDTDYSEYLYCDICEEQRSPYTWFYHCAICDNSAHLHCVVGDHPFIKRGMTFIDSDHPHVLVFVEKVYDYPRCCNCGQHCLDLAVECSDAECKYIIHWSCSTLYNRLLEYI
;
A
#
# COMPACT_ATOMS: atom_id res chain seq x y z
N MET A 1 19.01 35.56 -21.36
CA MET A 1 17.56 35.46 -21.59
C MET A 1 17.32 34.09 -22.16
N GLU A 2 16.76 33.21 -21.34
CA GLU A 2 16.45 31.84 -21.75
C GLU A 2 15.14 31.86 -22.54
N VAL A 3 15.13 31.24 -23.71
CA VAL A 3 14.01 31.24 -24.66
C VAL A 3 13.65 29.80 -24.99
N LEU A 4 12.37 29.46 -24.83
CA LEU A 4 11.82 28.13 -25.05
C LEU A 4 10.87 28.12 -26.25
N SER A 5 11.10 27.18 -27.17
CA SER A 5 10.10 26.79 -28.17
C SER A 5 9.31 25.61 -27.60
N HIS A 6 8.03 25.83 -27.28
CA HIS A 6 7.21 24.84 -26.59
C HIS A 6 6.12 24.29 -27.51
N PHE A 7 5.92 22.97 -27.56
CA PHE A 7 5.00 22.32 -28.52
C PHE A 7 3.53 22.79 -28.41
N SER A 8 3.13 23.34 -27.26
CA SER A 8 1.76 23.81 -27.03
C SER A 8 1.50 25.23 -27.55
N HIS A 9 2.53 25.97 -27.97
CA HIS A 9 2.40 27.38 -28.35
C HIS A 9 3.34 27.78 -29.49
N VAL A 10 2.87 28.62 -30.41
CA VAL A 10 3.60 28.95 -31.64
C VAL A 10 4.69 30.00 -31.45
N HIS A 11 4.53 30.91 -30.49
CA HIS A 11 5.51 31.97 -30.22
C HIS A 11 6.58 31.49 -29.23
N PRO A 12 7.83 31.99 -29.34
CA PRO A 12 8.87 31.73 -28.35
C PRO A 12 8.47 32.27 -26.97
N LEU A 13 8.71 31.47 -25.93
CA LEU A 13 8.46 31.87 -24.54
C LEU A 13 9.75 32.32 -23.89
N ILE A 14 9.69 33.42 -23.13
CA ILE A 14 10.83 33.99 -22.42
C ILE A 14 10.75 33.61 -20.94
N PHE A 15 11.86 33.13 -20.39
CA PHE A 15 11.98 32.84 -18.97
C PHE A 15 12.06 34.12 -18.12
N ASN A 16 11.21 34.19 -17.09
CA ASN A 16 11.13 35.26 -16.11
C ASN A 16 11.32 34.68 -14.70
N ASP A 17 12.33 35.17 -13.98
CA ASP A 17 12.74 34.70 -12.64
C ASP A 17 12.12 35.52 -11.48
N GLU A 18 11.50 36.66 -11.78
CA GLU A 18 11.07 37.61 -10.75
C GLU A 18 9.72 37.26 -10.09
N LYS A 19 9.73 37.26 -8.74
CA LYS A 19 8.57 37.59 -7.91
C LYS A 19 8.36 39.11 -7.97
N SER A 20 7.78 39.63 -9.05
CA SER A 20 7.47 41.05 -9.10
C SER A 20 6.42 41.37 -8.04
N HIS A 21 6.80 42.22 -7.08
CA HIS A 21 6.02 42.63 -5.90
C HIS A 21 4.74 43.43 -6.23
N GLU A 22 4.31 43.50 -7.49
CA GLU A 22 3.11 44.23 -7.95
C GLU A 22 2.48 43.62 -9.22
N SER A 23 2.50 42.29 -9.43
CA SER A 23 1.98 41.69 -10.67
C SER A 23 0.50 41.24 -10.61
N GLU A 24 -0.22 41.49 -11.71
CA GLU A 24 -1.53 40.90 -12.01
C GLU A 24 -1.53 39.38 -11.78
N GLU A 25 -2.65 38.84 -11.30
CA GLU A 25 -2.84 37.40 -11.13
C GLU A 25 -2.73 36.70 -12.49
N VAL A 26 -1.63 35.99 -12.71
CA VAL A 26 -1.37 35.25 -13.95
C VAL A 26 -1.50 33.76 -13.71
N TYR A 27 -2.26 33.09 -14.57
CA TYR A 27 -2.51 31.65 -14.50
C TYR A 27 -1.71 30.90 -15.55
N CYS A 28 -1.26 29.70 -15.20
CA CYS A 28 -0.55 28.83 -16.12
C CYS A 28 -1.53 28.21 -17.13
N CYS A 29 -1.28 28.37 -18.42
CA CYS A 29 -2.14 27.84 -19.47
C CYS A 29 -2.14 26.31 -19.55
N ALA A 30 -1.11 25.64 -18.99
CA ALA A 30 -1.05 24.18 -18.98
C ALA A 30 -1.82 23.55 -17.81
N CYS A 31 -1.75 24.13 -16.61
CA CYS A 31 -2.33 23.51 -15.43
C CYS A 31 -3.51 24.28 -14.81
N GLY A 32 -3.73 25.53 -15.21
CA GLY A 32 -4.81 26.39 -14.71
C GLY A 32 -4.53 27.02 -13.34
N GLU A 33 -3.39 26.72 -12.70
CA GLU A 33 -3.04 27.26 -11.38
C GLU A 33 -2.38 28.65 -11.46
N LEU A 34 -2.45 29.40 -10.36
CA LEU A 34 -1.81 30.70 -10.20
C LEU A 34 -0.28 30.55 -10.20
N VAL A 35 0.39 31.31 -11.07
CA VAL A 35 1.86 31.26 -11.22
C VAL A 35 2.52 32.09 -10.13
N SER A 36 3.05 31.42 -9.10
CA SER A 36 3.66 32.06 -7.92
C SER A 36 5.19 32.16 -7.96
N GLY A 37 5.83 31.75 -9.07
CA GLY A 37 7.28 31.59 -9.18
C GLY A 37 7.80 31.72 -10.62
N PRO A 38 8.96 31.13 -10.93
CA PRO A 38 9.57 31.23 -12.26
C PRO A 38 8.65 30.72 -13.37
N ARG A 39 8.60 31.45 -14.48
CA ARG A 39 7.66 31.19 -15.57
C ARG A 39 8.22 31.49 -16.95
N PHE A 40 7.66 30.83 -17.94
CA PHE A 40 7.85 31.11 -19.36
C PHE A 40 6.65 31.89 -19.87
N SER A 41 6.89 33.07 -20.45
CA SER A 41 5.83 33.97 -20.91
C SER A 41 6.02 34.32 -22.38
N CYS A 42 4.93 34.33 -23.14
CA CYS A 42 4.92 34.92 -24.47
C CYS A 42 4.83 36.45 -24.35
N MET A 43 5.61 37.18 -25.13
CA MET A 43 5.54 38.65 -25.20
C MET A 43 4.47 39.13 -26.18
N GLU A 44 4.02 38.25 -27.08
CA GLU A 44 3.07 38.56 -28.16
C GLU A 44 1.62 38.25 -27.77
N CYS A 45 1.42 37.36 -26.79
CA CYS A 45 0.11 37.03 -26.26
C CYS A 45 0.22 36.67 -24.77
N GLY A 46 -0.88 36.77 -24.02
CA GLY A 46 -0.92 36.47 -22.58
C GLY A 46 -0.79 34.98 -22.24
N PHE A 47 0.07 34.25 -22.95
CA PHE A 47 0.33 32.83 -22.73
C PHE A 47 1.47 32.66 -21.74
N HIS A 48 1.20 31.95 -20.64
CA HIS A 48 2.15 31.76 -19.55
C HIS A 48 2.19 30.29 -19.13
N LEU A 49 3.39 29.77 -18.87
CA LEU A 49 3.62 28.47 -18.27
C LEU A 49 4.48 28.65 -17.03
N ASP A 50 4.10 28.04 -15.91
CA ASP A 50 5.07 27.84 -14.84
C ASP A 50 6.21 26.94 -15.33
N LYS A 51 7.37 27.04 -14.67
CA LYS A 51 8.57 26.30 -15.05
C LYS A 51 8.33 24.78 -15.12
N ASN A 52 7.59 24.20 -14.17
CA ASN A 52 7.35 22.75 -14.12
C ASN A 52 6.49 22.28 -15.29
N CYS A 53 5.48 23.06 -15.68
CA CYS A 53 4.64 22.79 -16.84
C CYS A 53 5.39 22.98 -18.16
N ALA A 54 6.30 23.95 -18.24
CA ALA A 54 7.12 24.18 -19.42
C ALA A 54 8.16 23.06 -19.66
N GLU A 55 8.65 22.44 -18.59
CA GLU A 55 9.63 21.34 -18.61
C GLU A 55 8.96 19.95 -18.51
N ALA A 56 7.64 19.89 -18.61
CA ALA A 56 6.86 18.68 -18.50
C ALA A 56 7.21 17.68 -19.62
N PRO A 57 7.46 16.39 -19.31
CA PRO A 57 7.76 15.39 -20.33
C PRO A 57 6.56 15.15 -21.25
N ALA A 58 6.80 14.99 -22.54
CA ALA A 58 5.73 14.71 -23.50
C ALA A 58 5.07 13.33 -23.28
N GLU A 59 5.83 12.37 -22.76
CA GLU A 59 5.35 11.02 -22.45
C GLU A 59 5.97 10.54 -21.13
N MET A 60 5.18 9.84 -20.31
CA MET A 60 5.62 9.31 -19.02
C MET A 60 4.98 7.97 -18.67
N ASP A 61 5.68 7.18 -17.86
CA ASP A 61 5.09 6.11 -17.06
C ASP A 61 4.75 6.63 -15.66
N HIS A 62 3.51 6.43 -15.20
CA HIS A 62 3.00 7.02 -13.96
C HIS A 62 2.37 5.94 -13.07
N PRO A 63 2.57 5.97 -11.74
CA PRO A 63 2.21 4.88 -10.84
C PRO A 63 0.71 4.58 -10.80
N PHE A 64 -0.10 5.59 -11.01
CA PHE A 64 -1.56 5.49 -11.09
C PHE A 64 -2.05 4.92 -12.43
N HIS A 65 -1.17 4.75 -13.44
CA HIS A 65 -1.50 4.15 -14.73
C HIS A 65 -0.29 3.49 -15.42
N ARG A 66 0.12 2.31 -14.95
CA ARG A 66 1.37 1.64 -15.38
C ARG A 66 1.26 0.72 -16.59
N LYS A 67 0.05 0.33 -16.98
CA LYS A 67 -0.14 -0.60 -18.11
C LYS A 67 0.17 0.07 -19.45
N HIS A 68 0.05 1.39 -19.51
CA HIS A 68 0.23 2.18 -20.71
C HIS A 68 0.77 3.55 -20.35
N ASN A 69 1.62 4.10 -21.22
CA ASN A 69 2.17 5.42 -21.02
C ASN A 69 1.10 6.50 -21.13
N LEU A 70 1.32 7.58 -20.40
CA LEU A 70 0.54 8.80 -20.49
C LEU A 70 1.22 9.79 -21.41
N LYS A 71 0.44 10.40 -22.31
CA LYS A 71 0.94 11.43 -23.22
C LYS A 71 0.37 12.79 -22.83
N LEU A 72 1.23 13.79 -22.79
CA LEU A 72 0.85 15.17 -22.55
C LEU A 72 0.04 15.68 -23.75
N ARG A 73 -1.16 16.19 -23.48
CA ARG A 73 -2.02 16.84 -24.46
C ARG A 73 -2.18 18.29 -24.06
N SER A 74 -2.00 19.18 -25.04
CA SER A 74 -2.31 20.60 -24.90
C SER A 74 -3.71 20.89 -25.41
N SER A 75 -4.39 21.80 -24.71
CA SER A 75 -5.63 22.45 -25.13
C SER A 75 -5.33 23.63 -26.06
N SER A 76 -4.53 23.43 -27.11
CA SER A 76 -4.23 24.56 -28.00
C SER A 76 -5.46 24.90 -28.85
N PRO A 77 -5.96 26.16 -28.84
CA PRO A 77 -7.02 26.60 -29.75
C PRO A 77 -6.57 26.68 -31.21
N TYR A 78 -5.28 26.44 -31.50
CA TYR A 78 -4.68 26.55 -32.83
C TYR A 78 -4.41 25.19 -33.51
N VAL A 79 -4.74 24.08 -32.86
CA VAL A 79 -4.66 22.75 -33.48
C VAL A 79 -6.03 22.43 -34.07
N GLU A 80 -6.19 22.66 -35.37
CA GLU A 80 -7.44 22.48 -36.14
C GLU A 80 -7.96 21.02 -36.16
N ASP A 81 -7.21 20.06 -35.61
CA ASP A 81 -7.62 18.66 -35.47
C ASP A 81 -7.69 18.21 -34.00
N ASN A 82 -8.40 18.95 -33.14
CA ASN A 82 -8.74 18.45 -31.81
C ASN A 82 -10.10 17.72 -31.86
N PRO A 83 -10.16 16.38 -31.76
CA PRO A 83 -11.42 15.63 -31.86
C PRO A 83 -12.34 15.79 -30.64
N ILE A 84 -12.07 16.74 -29.74
CA ILE A 84 -12.74 16.87 -28.45
C ILE A 84 -13.92 17.85 -28.49
N CYS A 85 -14.07 18.69 -29.52
CA CYS A 85 -15.27 19.53 -29.68
C CYS A 85 -16.00 19.38 -31.03
N GLY A 86 -15.79 18.26 -31.72
CA GLY A 86 -16.50 17.91 -32.95
C GLY A 86 -17.67 16.96 -32.70
N PHE A 87 -18.85 17.52 -32.40
CA PHE A 87 -20.18 16.91 -32.53
C PHE A 87 -20.59 15.76 -31.57
N TYR A 88 -21.77 15.98 -30.97
CA TYR A 88 -22.64 15.15 -30.13
C TYR A 88 -22.57 15.35 -28.60
N ASN A 89 -23.70 15.86 -28.12
CA ASN A 89 -24.15 16.02 -26.73
C ASN A 89 -24.07 14.72 -25.92
N GLU A 90 -22.94 14.49 -25.27
CA GLU A 90 -22.82 13.68 -24.04
C GLU A 90 -21.50 14.05 -23.33
N CYS A 91 -21.47 15.24 -22.72
CA CYS A 91 -20.34 15.68 -21.89
C CYS A 91 -20.31 14.88 -20.59
N THR A 92 -19.80 13.65 -20.60
CA THR A 92 -19.37 13.01 -19.36
C THR A 92 -18.12 13.74 -18.89
N ALA A 93 -18.22 14.50 -17.79
CA ALA A 93 -17.06 15.14 -17.16
C ALA A 93 -15.96 14.09 -16.94
N GLN A 94 -14.75 14.37 -17.45
CA GLN A 94 -13.62 13.47 -17.26
C GLN A 94 -12.99 13.75 -15.90
N VAL A 95 -12.80 12.70 -15.10
CA VAL A 95 -12.33 12.80 -13.73
C VAL A 95 -10.85 12.41 -13.67
N CYS A 96 -10.04 13.23 -13.01
CA CYS A 96 -8.62 12.98 -12.81
C CYS A 96 -8.39 11.73 -11.96
N GLY A 97 -7.62 10.77 -12.47
CA GLY A 97 -7.34 9.51 -11.77
C GLY A 97 -6.46 9.61 -10.51
N PHE A 98 -6.03 10.82 -10.13
CA PHE A 98 -5.23 11.07 -8.93
C PHE A 98 -5.99 11.84 -7.86
N CYS A 99 -6.53 13.03 -8.18
CA CYS A 99 -7.26 13.85 -7.21
C CYS A 99 -8.77 13.63 -7.24
N HIS A 100 -9.27 12.88 -8.24
CA HIS A 100 -10.68 12.60 -8.47
C HIS A 100 -11.54 13.84 -8.77
N GLU A 101 -10.94 15.00 -9.03
CA GLU A 101 -11.64 16.20 -9.47
C GLU A 101 -11.81 16.25 -10.99
N GLU A 102 -12.77 17.05 -11.45
CA GLU A 102 -13.01 17.25 -12.88
C GLU A 102 -11.78 17.85 -13.57
N VAL A 103 -11.47 17.33 -14.77
CA VAL A 103 -10.39 17.85 -15.61
C VAL A 103 -10.94 18.97 -16.48
N ASN A 104 -10.41 20.19 -16.29
CA ASN A 104 -10.68 21.27 -17.23
C ASN A 104 -9.99 20.97 -18.57
N MET A 105 -10.78 20.70 -19.60
CA MET A 105 -10.29 20.38 -20.94
C MET A 105 -9.73 21.60 -21.69
N GLU A 106 -9.91 22.81 -21.15
CA GLU A 106 -9.23 24.03 -21.61
C GLU A 106 -7.77 24.11 -21.11
N CYS A 107 -7.38 23.23 -20.18
CA CYS A 107 -6.01 23.08 -19.72
C CYS A 107 -5.35 21.82 -20.31
N GLY A 108 -4.02 21.74 -20.18
CA GLY A 108 -3.28 20.54 -20.52
C GLY A 108 -3.63 19.37 -19.60
N SER A 109 -3.51 18.15 -20.13
CA SER A 109 -3.70 16.92 -19.36
C SER A 109 -2.83 15.78 -19.89
N TYR A 110 -2.51 14.84 -19.01
CA TYR A 110 -1.90 13.57 -19.41
C TYR A 110 -3.00 12.56 -19.66
N TYR A 111 -2.96 11.90 -20.82
CA TYR A 111 -4.03 11.01 -21.26
C TYR A 111 -3.50 9.71 -21.88
N CYS A 112 -4.15 8.60 -21.53
CA CYS A 112 -3.98 7.31 -22.21
C CYS A 112 -5.18 7.01 -23.10
N SER A 113 -4.95 6.91 -24.41
CA SER A 113 -6.01 6.60 -25.38
C SER A 113 -6.60 5.21 -25.26
N LYS A 114 -5.81 4.23 -24.81
CA LYS A 114 -6.23 2.83 -24.69
C LYS A 114 -7.17 2.61 -23.52
N CYS A 115 -6.85 3.20 -22.37
CA CYS A 115 -7.62 3.04 -21.14
C CYS A 115 -8.58 4.18 -20.85
N LYS A 116 -8.53 5.27 -21.63
CA LYS A 116 -9.24 6.52 -21.35
C LYS A 116 -8.92 7.10 -19.95
N PHE A 117 -7.73 6.80 -19.44
CA PHE A 117 -7.24 7.34 -18.17
C PHE A 117 -6.72 8.76 -18.39
N ILE A 118 -7.11 9.69 -17.51
CA ILE A 118 -6.70 11.08 -17.55
C ILE A 118 -6.20 11.53 -16.17
N ILE A 119 -5.20 12.40 -16.15
CA ILE A 119 -4.67 13.03 -14.94
C ILE A 119 -4.27 14.48 -15.27
N HIS A 120 -4.54 15.42 -14.35
CA HIS A 120 -4.09 16.80 -14.51
C HIS A 120 -2.57 16.87 -14.62
N VAL A 121 -2.04 17.85 -15.35
CA VAL A 121 -0.58 18.08 -15.46
C VAL A 121 0.05 18.22 -14.07
N ASN A 122 -0.50 19.07 -13.21
CA ASN A 122 0.04 19.25 -11.86
C ASN A 122 -0.09 18.01 -10.97
N CYS A 123 -1.13 17.20 -11.17
CA CYS A 123 -1.28 15.94 -10.44
C CYS A 123 -0.21 14.92 -10.85
N ALA A 124 0.09 14.85 -12.16
CA ALA A 124 1.12 13.96 -12.69
C ALA A 124 2.55 14.40 -12.31
N LEU A 125 2.78 15.72 -12.24
CA LEU A 125 4.08 16.31 -11.95
C LEU A 125 4.30 16.60 -10.46
N LYS A 126 3.37 16.22 -9.60
CA LYS A 126 3.35 16.61 -8.18
C LYS A 126 4.62 16.23 -7.43
N GLU A 127 5.18 15.06 -7.73
CA GLU A 127 6.43 14.58 -7.15
C GLU A 127 7.29 13.97 -8.27
N ALA A 128 8.53 14.44 -8.39
CA ALA A 128 9.40 14.04 -9.48
C ALA A 128 9.83 12.56 -9.39
N SER A 129 9.84 11.99 -8.18
CA SER A 129 10.15 10.58 -7.96
C SER A 129 9.04 9.62 -8.40
N TRP A 130 7.86 10.12 -8.75
CA TRP A 130 6.73 9.27 -9.09
C TRP A 130 6.71 8.81 -10.52
N TYR A 131 7.26 9.55 -11.49
CA TYR A 131 7.10 9.24 -12.91
C TYR A 131 8.43 9.01 -13.63
N TYR A 132 8.41 8.17 -14.67
CA TYR A 132 9.57 7.95 -15.54
C TYR A 132 9.38 8.82 -16.79
N LYS A 133 10.33 9.69 -17.09
CA LYS A 133 10.32 10.45 -18.34
C LYS A 133 10.68 9.52 -19.49
N ILE A 134 9.80 9.37 -20.47
CA ILE A 134 10.06 8.56 -21.67
C ILE A 134 10.56 9.51 -22.76
N GLU A 135 11.89 9.63 -22.86
CA GLU A 135 12.53 10.52 -23.83
C GLU A 135 12.92 9.78 -25.12
N SER A 136 13.07 8.46 -25.07
CA SER A 136 13.45 7.64 -26.22
C SER A 136 12.72 6.30 -26.29
N LYS A 137 12.78 5.66 -27.47
CA LYS A 137 12.27 4.30 -27.67
C LYS A 137 13.07 3.26 -26.88
N ASP A 138 14.37 3.49 -26.66
CA ASP A 138 15.25 2.59 -25.90
C ASP A 138 14.82 2.50 -24.42
N ASP A 139 14.38 3.62 -23.84
CA ASP A 139 13.87 3.64 -22.47
C ASP A 139 12.59 2.83 -22.32
N PHE A 140 11.71 2.91 -23.32
CA PHE A 140 10.48 2.12 -23.38
C PHE A 140 10.76 0.62 -23.50
N ASP A 141 11.72 0.22 -24.34
CA ASP A 141 12.07 -1.19 -24.53
C ASP A 141 12.71 -1.78 -23.26
N LYS A 142 13.51 -1.00 -22.50
CA LYS A 142 14.03 -1.41 -21.18
C LYS A 142 12.92 -1.64 -20.16
N LEU A 143 11.95 -0.73 -20.04
CA LEU A 143 10.83 -0.86 -19.12
C LEU A 143 9.99 -2.10 -19.44
N ASN A 144 9.69 -2.33 -20.72
CA ASN A 144 8.95 -3.52 -21.14
C ASN A 144 9.73 -4.81 -20.91
N ALA A 145 11.05 -4.82 -21.18
CA ALA A 145 11.89 -5.99 -20.92
C ALA A 145 11.89 -6.36 -19.42
N MET A 146 11.92 -5.37 -18.53
CA MET A 146 11.77 -5.59 -17.09
C MET A 146 10.40 -6.17 -16.74
N LEU A 147 9.30 -5.59 -17.25
CA LEU A 147 7.94 -6.09 -17.02
C LEU A 147 7.76 -7.53 -17.53
N VAL A 148 8.33 -7.87 -18.69
CA VAL A 148 8.30 -9.23 -19.24
C VAL A 148 9.11 -10.20 -18.38
N ALA A 149 10.29 -9.80 -17.87
CA ALA A 149 11.11 -10.63 -17.00
C ALA A 149 10.38 -11.04 -15.71
N ILE A 150 9.52 -10.17 -15.17
CA ILE A 150 8.66 -10.47 -14.02
C ILE A 150 7.71 -11.64 -14.32
N THR A 151 7.11 -11.64 -15.50
CA THR A 151 6.12 -12.67 -15.89
C THR A 151 6.73 -14.05 -16.16
N LEU A 152 8.06 -14.13 -16.33
CA LEU A 152 8.77 -15.35 -16.69
C LEU A 152 9.35 -16.11 -15.48
N ASP A 153 9.39 -15.50 -14.29
CA ASP A 153 9.92 -16.13 -13.07
C ASP A 153 8.81 -16.30 -12.01
N PRO A 154 7.99 -17.37 -12.10
CA PRO A 154 6.90 -17.60 -11.15
C PRO A 154 7.42 -17.94 -9.75
N SER A 155 6.63 -17.61 -8.75
CA SER A 155 6.91 -17.95 -7.33
C SER A 155 6.79 -19.45 -7.04
N PHE A 156 6.08 -20.19 -7.87
CA PHE A 156 5.93 -21.64 -7.71
C PHE A 156 5.94 -22.39 -9.03
N LEU A 157 6.24 -23.67 -8.94
CA LEU A 157 6.12 -24.65 -10.02
C LEU A 157 5.09 -25.70 -9.62
N VAL A 158 4.19 -26.04 -10.53
CA VAL A 158 3.19 -27.10 -10.31
C VAL A 158 3.85 -28.46 -10.43
N VAL A 159 3.67 -29.29 -9.41
CA VAL A 159 4.18 -30.68 -9.36
C VAL A 159 3.06 -31.65 -9.69
N GLU A 160 1.89 -31.46 -9.10
CA GLU A 160 0.69 -32.27 -9.33
C GLU A 160 -0.54 -31.37 -9.48
N MET A 161 -1.44 -31.76 -10.37
CA MET A 161 -2.71 -31.05 -10.62
C MET A 161 -3.83 -32.04 -10.89
N ILE A 162 -5.05 -31.65 -10.53
CA ILE A 162 -6.28 -32.33 -10.90
C ILE A 162 -7.03 -31.46 -11.90
N LYS A 163 -7.51 -32.06 -12.98
CA LYS A 163 -8.35 -31.40 -13.97
C LYS A 163 -9.78 -31.91 -13.87
N TYR A 164 -10.74 -31.00 -13.72
CA TYR A 164 -12.17 -31.31 -13.73
C TYR A 164 -12.88 -30.40 -14.73
N GLY A 165 -13.10 -30.91 -15.95
CA GLY A 165 -13.55 -30.08 -17.06
C GLY A 165 -12.50 -29.03 -17.42
N GLU A 166 -12.88 -27.75 -17.39
CA GLU A 166 -11.98 -26.60 -17.62
C GLU A 166 -11.23 -26.16 -16.35
N ASN A 167 -11.65 -26.63 -15.16
CA ASN A 167 -11.02 -26.24 -13.91
C ASN A 167 -9.73 -27.02 -13.67
N VAL A 168 -8.65 -26.29 -13.38
CA VAL A 168 -7.34 -26.86 -13.01
C VAL A 168 -7.07 -26.52 -11.54
N ILE A 169 -6.90 -27.55 -10.72
CA ILE A 169 -6.56 -27.40 -9.30
C ILE A 169 -5.13 -27.91 -9.12
N ASN A 170 -4.23 -27.02 -8.74
CA ASN A 170 -2.85 -27.38 -8.41
C ASN A 170 -2.85 -27.99 -6.99
N THR A 171 -2.68 -29.30 -6.89
CA THR A 171 -2.73 -30.00 -5.60
C THR A 171 -1.38 -30.01 -4.89
N LYS A 172 -0.28 -29.89 -5.65
CA LYS A 172 1.08 -29.88 -5.11
C LYS A 172 1.99 -28.96 -5.90
N ILE A 173 2.78 -28.18 -5.19
CA ILE A 173 3.65 -27.17 -5.77
C ILE A 173 5.03 -27.19 -5.12
N LYS A 174 6.03 -26.72 -5.87
CA LYS A 174 7.35 -26.33 -5.36
C LYS A 174 7.40 -24.81 -5.29
N HIS A 175 7.45 -24.24 -4.09
CA HIS A 175 7.45 -22.79 -3.88
C HIS A 175 8.89 -22.29 -3.61
N PHE A 176 9.25 -21.11 -4.13
CA PHE A 176 10.63 -20.60 -4.03
C PHE A 176 11.10 -20.33 -2.59
N SER A 177 10.16 -20.02 -1.69
CA SER A 177 10.46 -19.67 -0.30
C SER A 177 10.70 -20.87 0.62
N HIS A 178 10.46 -22.10 0.14
CA HIS A 178 10.48 -23.28 0.99
C HIS A 178 11.08 -24.49 0.26
N ARG A 179 11.76 -25.37 1.00
CA ARG A 179 12.52 -26.49 0.39
C ARG A 179 11.63 -27.68 0.02
N HIS A 180 10.66 -27.99 0.87
CA HIS A 180 9.72 -29.09 0.63
C HIS A 180 8.61 -28.67 -0.32
N ASN A 181 7.94 -29.66 -0.92
CA ASN A 181 6.74 -29.40 -1.71
C ASN A 181 5.58 -29.03 -0.78
N LEU A 182 4.76 -28.08 -1.20
CA LEU A 182 3.54 -27.70 -0.50
C LEU A 182 2.35 -28.39 -1.15
N VAL A 183 1.44 -28.89 -0.32
CA VAL A 183 0.22 -29.59 -0.71
C VAL A 183 -0.98 -28.72 -0.38
N LEU A 184 -1.93 -28.64 -1.31
CA LEU A 184 -3.19 -27.94 -1.09
C LEU A 184 -4.02 -28.70 -0.05
N SER A 185 -4.43 -28.00 1.00
CA SER A 185 -5.28 -28.52 2.06
C SER A 185 -6.49 -27.62 2.26
N ASP A 186 -7.66 -28.24 2.43
CA ASP A 186 -8.89 -27.58 2.89
C ASP A 186 -9.14 -27.81 4.40
N GLU A 187 -8.32 -28.64 5.05
CA GLU A 187 -8.41 -28.88 6.49
C GLU A 187 -7.84 -27.69 7.25
N ILE A 188 -8.72 -26.79 7.69
CA ILE A 188 -8.36 -25.65 8.55
C ILE A 188 -7.90 -26.20 9.90
N LYS A 189 -6.59 -26.25 10.11
CA LYS A 189 -5.99 -26.50 11.41
C LYS A 189 -6.23 -25.28 12.30
N ASP A 190 -6.75 -25.51 13.50
CA ASP A 190 -7.06 -24.45 14.46
C ASP A 190 -5.81 -23.57 14.70
N ARG A 191 -5.97 -22.25 14.60
CA ARG A 191 -4.92 -21.24 14.87
C ARG A 191 -3.66 -21.33 14.00
N SER A 192 -3.79 -21.73 12.73
CA SER A 192 -2.68 -21.71 11.77
C SER A 192 -2.46 -20.34 11.14
N TYR A 193 -1.20 -19.90 11.08
CA TYR A 193 -0.82 -18.62 10.48
C TYR A 193 0.01 -18.83 9.22
N CYS A 194 -0.22 -17.98 8.24
CA CYS A 194 0.54 -17.95 6.99
C CYS A 194 1.96 -17.41 7.24
N ASP A 195 2.97 -18.15 6.79
CA ASP A 195 4.39 -17.78 6.82
C ASP A 195 4.73 -16.61 5.89
N GLY A 196 3.84 -16.30 4.93
CA GLY A 196 4.01 -15.19 4.01
C GLY A 196 3.57 -13.86 4.60
N CYS A 197 2.32 -13.76 5.06
CA CYS A 197 1.72 -12.49 5.48
C CYS A 197 1.53 -12.34 7.00
N SER A 198 1.86 -13.39 7.78
CA SER A 198 1.65 -13.48 9.23
C SER A 198 0.18 -13.32 9.67
N GLN A 199 -0.78 -13.60 8.78
CA GLN A 199 -2.21 -13.61 9.12
C GLN A 199 -2.77 -15.03 9.26
N LEU A 200 -3.89 -15.13 9.95
CA LEU A 200 -4.62 -16.37 10.19
C LEU A 200 -5.09 -17.01 8.88
N ILE A 201 -5.04 -18.35 8.83
CA ILE A 201 -5.54 -19.14 7.71
C ILE A 201 -6.97 -19.58 8.02
N LEU A 202 -7.92 -19.07 7.24
CA LEU A 202 -9.36 -19.30 7.42
C LEU A 202 -9.99 -20.04 6.25
N THR A 203 -9.22 -20.30 5.20
CA THR A 203 -9.66 -20.95 3.97
C THR A 203 -8.60 -21.96 3.54
N SER A 204 -8.88 -22.68 2.45
CA SER A 204 -7.91 -23.52 1.75
C SER A 204 -6.52 -22.87 1.61
N PHE A 205 -5.46 -23.62 1.88
CA PHE A 205 -4.08 -23.14 1.94
C PHE A 205 -3.11 -24.20 1.42
N TYR A 206 -1.87 -23.79 1.16
CA TYR A 206 -0.78 -24.71 0.85
C TYR A 206 0.05 -24.97 2.10
N GLY A 207 0.18 -26.23 2.50
CA GLY A 207 0.93 -26.64 3.67
C GLY A 207 2.05 -27.63 3.35
N CYS A 208 3.13 -27.58 4.13
CA CYS A 208 4.14 -28.61 4.12
C CYS A 208 3.70 -29.80 5.00
N LEU A 209 3.93 -31.02 4.55
CA LEU A 209 3.66 -32.23 5.33
C LEU A 209 4.84 -32.61 6.26
N GLU A 210 6.02 -32.04 6.01
CA GLU A 210 7.26 -32.37 6.72
C GLU A 210 7.58 -31.37 7.85
N CYS A 211 7.04 -30.15 7.79
CA CYS A 211 7.27 -29.11 8.79
C CYS A 211 6.09 -28.13 8.89
N ASP A 212 6.11 -27.28 9.92
CA ASP A 212 5.05 -26.31 10.21
C ASP A 212 5.17 -25.04 9.33
N PHE A 213 4.95 -25.20 8.02
CA PHE A 213 5.01 -24.13 7.03
C PHE A 213 3.73 -24.07 6.20
N PHE A 214 3.06 -22.92 6.20
CA PHE A 214 1.77 -22.71 5.56
C PHE A 214 1.71 -21.40 4.80
N LEU A 215 1.06 -21.40 3.64
CA LEU A 215 0.82 -20.19 2.85
C LEU A 215 -0.63 -20.12 2.39
N HIS A 216 -1.24 -18.93 2.47
CA HIS A 216 -2.47 -18.66 1.72
C HIS A 216 -2.23 -18.87 0.22
N LYS A 217 -3.29 -19.23 -0.52
CA LYS A 217 -3.25 -19.30 -1.99
C LYS A 217 -2.75 -17.99 -2.61
N SER A 218 -3.26 -16.86 -2.13
CA SER A 218 -2.80 -15.53 -2.55
C SER A 218 -1.31 -15.28 -2.26
N CYS A 219 -0.79 -15.75 -1.12
CA CYS A 219 0.62 -15.62 -0.77
C CYS A 219 1.55 -16.49 -1.64
N VAL A 220 1.06 -17.62 -2.15
CA VAL A 220 1.78 -18.47 -3.11
C VAL A 220 1.90 -17.80 -4.47
N GLU A 221 0.86 -17.06 -4.87
CA GLU A 221 0.75 -16.41 -6.19
C GLU A 221 1.41 -15.03 -6.27
N LEU A 222 1.91 -14.51 -5.13
CA LEU A 222 2.61 -13.23 -5.07
C LEU A 222 3.78 -13.22 -6.07
N PRO A 223 3.93 -12.19 -6.92
CA PRO A 223 5.02 -12.13 -7.88
C PRO A 223 6.37 -11.92 -7.19
N LYS A 224 7.42 -12.58 -7.68
CA LYS A 224 8.79 -12.41 -7.16
C LYS A 224 9.34 -11.00 -7.33
N LYS A 225 8.82 -10.25 -8.29
CA LYS A 225 9.19 -8.87 -8.56
C LYS A 225 7.92 -8.08 -8.81
N GLN A 226 7.75 -6.97 -8.10
CA GLN A 226 6.57 -6.12 -8.27
C GLN A 226 6.97 -4.66 -8.11
N GLN A 227 6.39 -3.83 -8.95
CA GLN A 227 6.38 -2.40 -8.72
C GLN A 227 5.23 -2.12 -7.75
N ILE A 228 5.56 -1.68 -6.54
CA ILE A 228 4.54 -1.30 -5.55
C ILE A 228 4.01 0.07 -5.93
N LEU A 229 2.72 0.36 -5.69
CA LEU A 229 2.16 1.71 -5.83
C LEU A 229 2.81 2.61 -4.77
N SER A 230 4.07 2.94 -5.03
CA SER A 230 5.00 3.52 -4.08
C SER A 230 5.02 5.02 -4.34
N LEU A 231 4.64 5.75 -3.30
CA LEU A 231 4.78 7.19 -3.18
C LEU A 231 6.24 7.60 -2.97
N ILE A 232 7.16 6.62 -2.96
CA ILE A 232 8.56 6.77 -2.55
C ILE A 232 9.47 6.85 -3.79
N HIS A 233 9.46 5.83 -4.67
CA HIS A 233 10.18 5.82 -5.96
C HIS A 233 9.68 4.67 -6.87
N GLN A 234 10.07 4.68 -8.15
CA GLN A 234 9.51 3.80 -9.19
C GLN A 234 10.17 2.42 -9.34
N ASP A 235 11.24 2.11 -8.62
CA ASP A 235 11.97 0.86 -8.83
C ASP A 235 11.16 -0.38 -8.41
N PHE A 236 11.54 -1.52 -8.98
CA PHE A 236 10.95 -2.80 -8.63
C PHE A 236 11.42 -3.28 -7.27
N PHE A 237 10.49 -3.87 -6.53
CA PHE A 237 10.77 -4.55 -5.28
C PHE A 237 10.81 -6.05 -5.52
N VAL A 238 11.74 -6.73 -4.87
CA VAL A 238 11.90 -8.19 -4.94
C VAL A 238 11.30 -8.83 -3.69
N LEU A 239 10.51 -9.87 -3.89
CA LEU A 239 9.92 -10.67 -2.84
C LEU A 239 11.00 -11.54 -2.19
N ILE A 240 11.23 -11.32 -0.90
CA ILE A 240 12.17 -12.07 -0.07
C ILE A 240 11.43 -12.73 1.10
N PRO A 241 11.70 -14.00 1.41
CA PRO A 241 11.05 -14.71 2.49
C PRO A 241 11.80 -14.61 3.82
N ASN A 242 11.15 -15.02 4.92
CA ASN A 242 11.73 -15.17 6.26
C ASN A 242 12.41 -13.91 6.81
N CYS A 243 11.81 -12.74 6.58
CA CYS A 243 12.34 -11.45 7.02
C CYS A 243 11.72 -11.03 8.37
N ILE A 244 12.46 -10.18 9.10
CA ILE A 244 11.98 -9.34 10.20
C ILE A 244 12.28 -7.91 9.79
N PHE A 245 11.26 -7.07 9.67
CA PHE A 245 11.41 -5.74 9.10
C PHE A 245 10.31 -4.78 9.58
N ILE A 246 10.53 -3.49 9.38
CA ILE A 246 9.49 -2.46 9.52
C ILE A 246 9.00 -2.14 8.12
N CYS A 247 7.68 -2.16 7.94
CA CYS A 247 7.10 -1.81 6.66
C CYS A 247 7.14 -0.29 6.44
N ALA A 248 7.72 0.15 5.32
CA ALA A 248 7.80 1.56 4.92
C ALA A 248 6.45 2.29 4.80
N ILE A 249 5.36 1.54 4.59
CA ILE A 249 4.02 2.10 4.33
C ILE A 249 3.17 2.14 5.59
N CYS A 250 3.08 1.02 6.33
CA CYS A 250 2.24 0.95 7.53
C CYS A 250 3.01 1.11 8.84
N VAL A 251 4.34 1.22 8.78
CA VAL A 251 5.25 1.42 9.91
C VAL A 251 5.17 0.30 10.97
N GLN A 252 4.55 -0.84 10.61
CA GLN A 252 4.44 -1.98 11.50
C GLN A 252 5.63 -2.92 11.37
N GLN A 253 6.02 -3.50 12.51
CA GLN A 253 6.94 -4.63 12.55
C GLN A 253 6.26 -5.87 11.98
N CYS A 254 6.90 -6.46 10.97
CA CYS A 254 6.38 -7.58 10.21
C CYS A 254 7.38 -8.72 10.16
N THR A 255 6.85 -9.94 10.15
CA THR A 255 7.61 -11.15 9.81
C THR A 255 7.04 -11.84 8.58
N GLY A 256 7.88 -12.65 7.91
CA GLY A 256 7.46 -13.47 6.77
C GLY A 256 8.01 -12.92 5.46
N PHE A 257 7.14 -12.71 4.48
CA PHE A 257 7.52 -12.20 3.17
C PHE A 257 7.57 -10.66 3.17
N ALA A 258 8.62 -10.12 2.56
CA ALA A 258 8.80 -8.70 2.35
C ALA A 258 9.10 -8.43 0.87
N TYR A 259 8.62 -7.31 0.36
CA TYR A 259 9.11 -6.72 -0.86
C TYR A 259 10.24 -5.75 -0.51
N ARG A 260 11.45 -5.98 -1.00
CA ARG A 260 12.63 -5.15 -0.74
C ARG A 260 13.07 -4.44 -2.02
N CYS A 261 13.38 -3.16 -1.92
CA CYS A 261 14.00 -2.43 -3.01
C CYS A 261 15.46 -2.89 -3.23
N GLU A 262 15.88 -3.08 -4.48
CA GLU A 262 17.25 -3.46 -4.82
C GLU A 262 18.17 -2.27 -5.16
N VAL A 263 17.65 -1.04 -5.12
CA VAL A 263 18.49 0.16 -5.31
C VAL A 263 19.50 0.27 -4.17
N TYR A 264 20.77 0.48 -4.51
CA TYR A 264 21.91 0.40 -3.58
C TYR A 264 21.75 1.23 -2.29
N LEU A 265 21.05 2.37 -2.35
CA LEU A 265 20.83 3.26 -1.20
C LEU A 265 19.43 3.13 -0.57
N CYS A 266 18.55 2.32 -1.15
CA CYS A 266 17.19 2.13 -0.64
C CYS A 266 17.15 0.93 0.30
N LYS A 267 16.76 1.18 1.55
CA LYS A 267 16.60 0.14 2.58
C LYS A 267 15.14 -0.22 2.86
N GLU A 268 14.23 0.27 2.02
CA GLU A 268 12.80 0.11 2.22
C GLU A 268 12.35 -1.33 2.04
N HIS A 269 11.56 -1.78 3.02
CA HIS A 269 10.85 -3.05 2.98
C HIS A 269 9.35 -2.77 3.06
N VAL A 270 8.56 -3.44 2.23
CA VAL A 270 7.11 -3.32 2.21
C VAL A 270 6.50 -4.68 2.47
N CYS A 271 5.58 -4.77 3.44
CA CYS A 271 4.87 -6.02 3.70
C CYS A 271 3.93 -6.34 2.54
N VAL A 272 3.67 -7.63 2.32
CA VAL A 272 2.82 -8.10 1.20
C VAL A 272 1.41 -7.48 1.20
N ARG A 273 0.89 -7.10 2.37
CA ARG A 273 -0.40 -6.43 2.53
C ARG A 273 -0.40 -4.99 2.00
N CYS A 274 0.72 -4.29 2.17
CA CYS A 274 0.88 -2.92 1.67
C CYS A 274 1.39 -2.87 0.22
N ALA A 275 1.89 -3.98 -0.31
CA ALA A 275 2.32 -4.08 -1.70
C ALA A 275 1.14 -4.07 -2.69
N ASP A 276 -0.05 -4.50 -2.25
CA ASP A 276 -1.27 -4.64 -3.05
C ASP A 276 -2.26 -3.48 -2.86
N ILE A 277 -1.76 -2.26 -2.63
CA ILE A 277 -2.62 -1.08 -2.54
C ILE A 277 -3.30 -0.84 -3.89
N THR A 278 -4.63 -0.78 -3.89
CA THR A 278 -5.46 -0.53 -5.06
C THR A 278 -5.88 0.94 -5.12
N LEU A 279 -6.14 1.47 -6.32
CA LEU A 279 -6.65 2.84 -6.47
C LEU A 279 -8.08 3.01 -5.99
N SER A 280 -8.77 1.89 -5.75
CA SER A 280 -10.12 1.86 -5.22
C SER A 280 -10.39 0.51 -4.57
N CYS A 281 -11.14 0.51 -3.47
CA CYS A 281 -11.54 -0.71 -2.79
C CYS A 281 -12.99 -0.63 -2.30
N MET A 282 -13.56 -1.81 -2.05
CA MET A 282 -14.78 -1.95 -1.26
C MET A 282 -14.36 -2.19 0.19
N SER A 283 -15.04 -1.59 1.16
CA SER A 283 -14.87 -1.93 2.58
C SER A 283 -16.10 -2.66 3.10
N GLY A 284 -15.92 -3.57 4.06
CA GLY A 284 -17.05 -4.22 4.72
C GLY A 284 -17.97 -3.23 5.45
N GLY A 285 -17.44 -2.05 5.82
CA GLY A 285 -18.17 -0.98 6.47
C GLY A 285 -18.90 -0.01 5.56
N HIS A 286 -18.72 -0.08 4.24
CA HIS A 286 -19.35 0.89 3.35
C HIS A 286 -19.72 0.30 1.99
N LYS A 287 -20.96 0.56 1.56
CA LYS A 287 -21.54 -0.03 0.35
C LYS A 287 -21.06 0.60 -0.96
N HIS A 288 -20.55 1.83 -0.91
CA HIS A 288 -20.03 2.49 -2.11
C HIS A 288 -18.53 2.20 -2.29
N LEU A 289 -18.08 2.28 -3.55
CA LEU A 289 -16.66 2.22 -3.88
C LEU A 289 -15.89 3.37 -3.21
N LEU A 290 -14.82 3.04 -2.53
CA LEU A 290 -13.91 4.03 -1.95
C LEU A 290 -12.76 4.28 -2.92
N LEU A 291 -12.43 5.55 -3.13
CA LEU A 291 -11.34 5.99 -3.99
C LEU A 291 -10.12 6.32 -3.15
N PHE A 292 -8.93 5.94 -3.64
CA PHE A 292 -7.67 6.23 -2.97
C PHE A 292 -7.25 7.68 -3.20
N TYR A 293 -6.97 8.40 -2.12
CA TYR A 293 -6.36 9.72 -2.13
C TYR A 293 -5.02 9.62 -1.42
N ASN A 294 -3.96 10.03 -2.10
CA ASN A 294 -2.62 9.93 -1.54
C ASN A 294 -2.39 10.87 -0.34
N ARG A 295 -2.91 12.10 -0.39
CA ARG A 295 -2.86 13.03 0.74
C ARG A 295 -4.23 13.62 0.94
N TYR A 296 -4.73 13.51 2.15
CA TYR A 296 -6.00 14.09 2.55
C TYR A 296 -5.85 14.79 3.89
N PHE A 297 -6.35 16.02 3.95
CA PHE A 297 -6.46 16.81 5.17
C PHE A 297 -7.96 16.98 5.41
N GLY A 298 -8.49 16.31 6.43
CA GLY A 298 -9.94 16.26 6.61
C GLY A 298 -10.37 15.61 7.91
N GLN A 299 -11.62 15.15 7.92
CA GLN A 299 -12.28 14.61 9.11
C GLN A 299 -11.70 13.28 9.57
N CYS A 300 -12.05 12.81 10.76
CA CYS A 300 -11.54 11.56 11.33
C CYS A 300 -11.73 10.30 10.45
N CYS A 301 -10.84 9.35 10.62
CA CYS A 301 -10.93 7.99 10.09
C CYS A 301 -12.07 7.21 10.76
N ASN A 302 -12.98 6.65 9.97
CA ASN A 302 -14.09 5.81 10.47
C ASN A 302 -13.62 4.49 11.09
N ALA A 303 -12.37 4.07 10.87
CA ALA A 303 -11.83 2.85 11.49
C ALA A 303 -11.26 3.09 12.88
N CYS A 304 -10.30 4.01 13.01
CA CYS A 304 -9.57 4.25 14.26
C CYS A 304 -10.03 5.48 15.04
N GLY A 305 -10.73 6.43 14.40
CA GLY A 305 -11.16 7.68 15.01
C GLY A 305 -10.13 8.82 14.93
N ASP A 306 -8.89 8.54 14.51
CA ASP A 306 -7.84 9.55 14.41
C ASP A 306 -8.08 10.54 13.26
N ILE A 307 -7.57 11.76 13.40
CA ILE A 307 -7.65 12.84 12.40
C ILE A 307 -6.62 12.58 11.28
N PHE A 308 -6.96 12.88 10.03
CA PHE A 308 -5.99 12.84 8.94
C PHE A 308 -5.11 14.10 8.92
N ASP A 309 -3.80 13.92 8.93
CA ASP A 309 -2.81 14.99 8.78
C ASP A 309 -1.92 14.76 7.55
N GLY A 310 -2.55 14.74 6.37
CA GLY A 310 -1.86 14.51 5.10
C GLY A 310 -1.66 13.04 4.77
N ASP A 311 -2.37 12.15 5.46
CA ASP A 311 -2.31 10.71 5.25
C ASP A 311 -2.92 10.26 3.92
N SER A 312 -2.53 9.04 3.51
CA SER A 312 -3.20 8.33 2.43
C SER A 312 -4.51 7.70 2.92
N VAL A 313 -5.60 7.95 2.21
CA VAL A 313 -6.96 7.57 2.62
C VAL A 313 -7.75 6.92 1.50
N TYR A 314 -8.70 6.07 1.87
CA TYR A 314 -9.80 5.67 1.02
C TYR A 314 -11.04 6.45 1.40
N ARG A 315 -11.64 7.14 0.43
CA ARG A 315 -12.77 8.04 0.66
C ARG A 315 -13.91 7.75 -0.30
N CYS A 316 -15.13 7.77 0.23
CA CYS A 316 -16.34 7.87 -0.57
C CYS A 316 -16.61 9.35 -0.91
N LYS A 317 -16.90 9.67 -2.18
CA LYS A 317 -17.36 11.03 -2.54
C LYS A 317 -18.83 11.27 -2.18
N ALA A 318 -19.66 10.23 -2.25
CA ALA A 318 -21.10 10.33 -2.01
C ALA A 318 -21.47 10.35 -0.51
N CYS A 319 -20.58 9.86 0.35
CA CYS A 319 -20.81 9.73 1.78
C CYS A 319 -19.63 10.32 2.55
N ASN A 320 -19.88 10.72 3.78
CA ASN A 320 -18.81 11.14 4.68
C ASN A 320 -18.11 9.93 5.31
N PHE A 321 -17.55 9.08 4.47
CA PHE A 321 -16.87 7.84 4.86
C PHE A 321 -15.42 7.89 4.38
N ASN A 322 -14.49 7.94 5.32
CA ASN A 322 -13.06 8.09 5.10
C ASN A 322 -12.31 7.11 5.99
N VAL A 323 -11.33 6.41 5.45
CA VAL A 323 -10.53 5.45 6.21
C VAL A 323 -9.07 5.59 5.82
N HIS A 324 -8.15 5.53 6.78
CA HIS A 324 -6.73 5.42 6.46
C HIS A 324 -6.50 4.23 5.53
N SER A 325 -5.62 4.39 4.54
CA SER A 325 -5.21 3.29 3.67
C SER A 325 -4.59 2.14 4.47
N VAL A 326 -3.90 2.47 5.57
CA VAL A 326 -3.32 1.49 6.48
C VAL A 326 -4.38 0.79 7.33
N CYS A 327 -5.43 1.46 7.82
CA CYS A 327 -6.46 0.82 8.65
C CYS A 327 -7.17 -0.35 7.94
N ILE A 328 -7.36 -0.27 6.61
CA ILE A 328 -7.92 -1.38 5.82
C ILE A 328 -6.99 -2.61 5.83
N ASN A 329 -5.68 -2.39 5.77
CA ASN A 329 -4.67 -3.44 5.67
C ASN A 329 -4.14 -3.93 7.04
N LEU A 330 -4.33 -3.13 8.09
CA LEU A 330 -3.87 -3.40 9.45
C LEU A 330 -4.84 -4.27 10.25
N HIS A 331 -6.14 -4.18 9.96
CA HIS A 331 -7.16 -4.90 10.73
C HIS A 331 -7.70 -6.07 9.90
N PRO A 332 -7.28 -7.32 10.18
CA PRO A 332 -7.83 -8.48 9.48
C PRO A 332 -9.33 -8.57 9.73
N GLN A 333 -10.08 -9.06 8.73
CA GLN A 333 -11.54 -9.20 8.86
C GLN A 333 -11.95 -10.14 10.02
N THR A 334 -11.05 -11.02 10.42
CA THR A 334 -11.28 -12.00 11.48
C THR A 334 -9.98 -12.17 12.27
N ALA A 335 -10.10 -12.16 13.60
CA ALA A 335 -8.98 -12.29 14.52
C ALA A 335 -9.34 -13.25 15.65
N TRP A 336 -8.31 -13.82 16.27
CA TRP A 336 -8.46 -14.64 17.47
C TRP A 336 -7.83 -13.93 18.67
N HIS A 337 -8.49 -13.98 19.81
CA HIS A 337 -7.95 -13.48 21.07
C HIS A 337 -8.20 -14.49 22.18
N LYS A 338 -7.27 -14.61 23.14
CA LYS A 338 -7.27 -15.63 24.21
C LYS A 338 -8.50 -15.62 25.12
N VAL A 339 -9.21 -14.49 25.19
CA VAL A 339 -10.45 -14.33 25.99
C VAL A 339 -11.63 -15.09 25.39
N ASP A 340 -11.60 -15.37 24.08
CA ASP A 340 -12.68 -16.02 23.37
C ASP A 340 -12.19 -17.32 22.70
N ARG A 341 -13.05 -18.33 22.70
CA ARG A 341 -12.79 -19.59 22.01
C ARG A 341 -13.13 -19.51 20.53
N HIS A 342 -13.99 -18.58 20.15
CA HIS A 342 -14.36 -18.32 18.77
C HIS A 342 -13.54 -17.17 18.19
N TYR A 343 -13.52 -17.09 16.86
CA TYR A 343 -12.92 -15.95 16.18
C TYR A 343 -13.84 -14.72 16.29
N LEU A 344 -13.24 -13.56 16.53
CA LEU A 344 -13.94 -12.29 16.49
C LEU A 344 -13.90 -11.73 15.07
N VAL A 345 -15.01 -11.14 14.64
CA VAL A 345 -15.18 -10.55 13.31
C VAL A 345 -15.15 -9.04 13.41
N LEU A 346 -14.40 -8.42 12.50
CA LEU A 346 -14.31 -6.97 12.39
C LEU A 346 -15.68 -6.41 11.97
N THR A 347 -16.21 -5.51 12.79
CA THR A 347 -17.53 -4.89 12.68
C THR A 347 -17.39 -3.38 12.55
N PHE A 348 -18.22 -2.79 11.70
CA PHE A 348 -18.01 -1.44 11.17
C PHE A 348 -19.03 -0.40 11.66
N HIS A 349 -20.25 -0.84 11.98
CA HIS A 349 -21.35 -0.01 12.46
C HIS A 349 -22.18 -0.81 13.46
N GLU A 350 -22.76 -0.11 14.43
CA GLU A 350 -23.86 -0.62 15.23
C GLU A 350 -25.15 -0.41 14.44
N ASP A 351 -25.77 -1.49 13.94
CA ASP A 351 -27.21 -1.41 13.64
C ASP A 351 -27.93 -1.09 14.97
N THR A 352 -28.98 -0.28 14.89
CA THR A 352 -29.61 0.49 15.99
C THR A 352 -30.09 -0.28 17.23
N ASP A 353 -29.93 -1.60 17.29
CA ASP A 353 -30.37 -2.46 18.40
C ASP A 353 -29.29 -2.69 19.48
N TYR A 354 -28.09 -2.10 19.34
CA TYR A 354 -26.93 -2.42 20.19
C TYR A 354 -26.37 -1.26 21.02
N SER A 355 -27.24 -0.44 21.62
CA SER A 355 -26.82 0.54 22.64
C SER A 355 -26.19 -0.08 23.91
N GLU A 356 -26.13 -1.42 24.00
CA GLU A 356 -25.62 -2.18 25.15
C GLU A 356 -24.13 -2.54 25.07
N TYR A 357 -23.47 -2.43 23.90
CA TYR A 357 -22.07 -2.84 23.73
C TYR A 357 -21.06 -1.70 23.86
N LEU A 358 -21.34 -0.64 24.61
CA LEU A 358 -20.43 0.51 24.73
C LEU A 358 -19.10 0.20 25.45
N TYR A 359 -18.84 -1.03 25.87
CA TYR A 359 -17.63 -1.43 26.59
C TYR A 359 -16.86 -2.53 25.85
N CYS A 360 -15.57 -2.60 26.14
CA CYS A 360 -14.67 -3.63 25.64
C CYS A 360 -14.56 -4.74 26.67
N ASP A 361 -14.89 -5.98 26.31
CA ASP A 361 -14.82 -7.13 27.22
C ASP A 361 -13.39 -7.58 27.56
N ILE A 362 -12.37 -6.94 26.96
CA ILE A 362 -10.95 -7.22 27.25
C ILE A 362 -10.41 -6.27 28.30
N CYS A 363 -10.60 -4.95 28.12
CA CYS A 363 -10.04 -3.94 29.02
C CYS A 363 -11.08 -3.29 29.95
N GLU A 364 -12.36 -3.62 29.78
CA GLU A 364 -13.49 -3.05 30.53
C GLU A 364 -13.67 -1.53 30.34
N GLU A 365 -13.01 -0.93 29.35
CA GLU A 365 -13.13 0.49 29.03
C GLU A 365 -14.17 0.77 27.95
N GLN A 366 -14.65 2.01 27.91
CA GLN A 366 -15.66 2.44 26.95
C GLN A 366 -15.11 2.43 25.51
N ARG A 367 -15.89 1.90 24.57
CA ARG A 367 -15.65 1.93 23.12
C ARG A 367 -16.35 3.13 22.49
N SER A 368 -15.83 3.58 21.36
CA SER A 368 -16.55 4.53 20.51
C SER A 368 -17.53 3.78 19.61
N PRO A 369 -18.79 4.23 19.51
CA PRO A 369 -19.78 3.64 18.60
C PRO A 369 -19.52 4.02 17.12
N TYR A 370 -18.58 4.95 16.87
CA TYR A 370 -18.29 5.50 15.54
C TYR A 370 -17.04 4.90 14.89
N THR A 371 -16.34 4.01 15.58
CA THR A 371 -15.11 3.36 15.13
C THR A 371 -15.30 1.86 14.96
N TRP A 372 -14.44 1.21 14.20
CA TRP A 372 -14.53 -0.25 14.03
C TRP A 372 -14.18 -0.97 15.34
N PHE A 373 -14.71 -2.17 15.49
CA PHE A 373 -14.46 -3.03 16.66
C PHE A 373 -14.56 -4.50 16.26
N TYR A 374 -14.08 -5.38 17.12
CA TYR A 374 -14.24 -6.82 16.93
C TYR A 374 -15.42 -7.32 17.75
N HIS A 375 -16.22 -8.20 17.15
CA HIS A 375 -17.37 -8.80 17.82
C HIS A 375 -17.45 -10.30 17.54
N CYS A 376 -17.81 -11.07 18.57
CA CYS A 376 -18.16 -12.47 18.43
C CYS A 376 -19.67 -12.65 18.65
N ALA A 377 -20.42 -12.94 17.59
CA ALA A 377 -21.87 -13.16 17.68
C ALA A 377 -22.27 -14.41 18.49
N ILE A 378 -21.34 -15.34 18.75
CA ILE A 378 -21.62 -16.57 19.50
C ILE A 378 -21.47 -16.35 21.00
N CYS A 379 -20.40 -15.66 21.40
CA CYS A 379 -20.10 -15.38 22.80
C CYS A 379 -20.60 -14.02 23.27
N ASP A 380 -21.09 -13.21 22.35
CA ASP A 380 -21.55 -11.84 22.58
C ASP A 380 -20.46 -10.88 23.09
N ASN A 381 -19.19 -11.20 22.81
CA ASN A 381 -18.05 -10.39 23.23
C ASN A 381 -17.72 -9.33 22.19
N SER A 382 -17.53 -8.10 22.64
CA SER A 382 -17.13 -6.95 21.85
C SER A 382 -15.84 -6.33 22.40
N ALA A 383 -14.90 -6.00 21.52
CA ALA A 383 -13.60 -5.49 21.94
C ALA A 383 -13.03 -4.42 21.00
N HIS A 384 -12.22 -3.50 21.54
CA HIS A 384 -11.47 -2.54 20.72
C HIS A 384 -10.53 -3.26 19.75
N LEU A 385 -10.24 -2.61 18.62
CA LEU A 385 -9.27 -3.12 17.63
C LEU A 385 -7.93 -3.44 18.27
N HIS A 386 -7.37 -2.50 19.04
CA HIS A 386 -6.06 -2.64 19.66
C HIS A 386 -6.04 -3.75 20.73
N CYS A 387 -7.13 -3.96 21.47
CA CYS A 387 -7.22 -5.03 22.47
C CYS A 387 -7.17 -6.43 21.84
N VAL A 388 -7.77 -6.62 20.66
CA VAL A 388 -7.79 -7.94 19.98
C VAL A 388 -6.51 -8.19 19.19
N VAL A 389 -6.04 -7.16 18.49
CA VAL A 389 -4.90 -7.27 17.55
C VAL A 389 -3.57 -7.19 18.28
N GLY A 390 -3.50 -6.43 19.38
CA GLY A 390 -2.30 -6.16 20.16
C GLY A 390 -1.29 -5.27 19.44
N ASP A 391 -0.14 -5.05 20.06
CA ASP A 391 0.90 -4.13 19.57
C ASP A 391 1.76 -4.71 18.44
N HIS A 392 1.79 -6.04 18.33
CA HIS A 392 2.63 -6.77 17.38
C HIS A 392 1.85 -7.82 16.57
N PRO A 393 0.84 -7.40 15.79
CA PRO A 393 -0.06 -8.34 15.11
C PRO A 393 0.58 -9.09 13.95
N PHE A 394 1.66 -8.55 13.38
CA PHE A 394 2.31 -9.13 12.20
C PHE A 394 3.64 -9.81 12.51
N ILE A 395 3.92 -10.04 13.78
CA ILE A 395 5.01 -10.91 14.22
C ILE A 395 4.43 -12.32 14.44
N LYS A 396 4.83 -13.26 13.58
CA LYS A 396 4.45 -14.67 13.68
C LYS A 396 5.16 -15.31 14.86
N ARG A 397 4.37 -15.92 15.74
CA ARG A 397 4.88 -16.72 16.87
C ARG A 397 5.47 -18.03 16.34
N GLY A 398 6.50 -18.55 17.02
CA GLY A 398 7.25 -19.73 16.60
C GLY A 398 8.27 -19.46 15.49
N MET A 399 8.33 -18.25 14.94
CA MET A 399 9.34 -17.88 13.95
C MET A 399 10.72 -17.78 14.61
N THR A 400 11.71 -18.42 13.98
CA THR A 400 13.08 -18.52 14.50
C THR A 400 14.06 -17.63 13.75
N PHE A 401 14.99 -17.01 14.46
CA PHE A 401 16.05 -16.17 13.89
C PHE A 401 17.33 -16.21 14.72
N ILE A 402 18.41 -15.65 14.19
CA ILE A 402 19.69 -15.48 14.90
C ILE A 402 19.89 -13.98 15.11
N ASP A 403 20.28 -13.59 16.32
CA ASP A 403 20.58 -12.20 16.67
C ASP A 403 21.97 -12.09 17.31
N SER A 404 22.54 -10.89 17.32
CA SER A 404 23.84 -10.64 17.95
C SER A 404 23.80 -10.74 19.47
N ASP A 405 22.62 -10.66 20.06
CA ASP A 405 22.44 -10.69 21.52
C ASP A 405 22.70 -12.07 22.13
N HIS A 406 22.57 -13.13 21.33
CA HIS A 406 22.67 -14.50 21.82
C HIS A 406 23.12 -15.48 20.71
N PRO A 407 24.06 -16.40 20.97
CA PRO A 407 24.65 -17.26 19.93
C PRO A 407 23.72 -18.38 19.42
N HIS A 408 22.68 -18.73 20.18
CA HIS A 408 21.71 -19.75 19.78
C HIS A 408 20.58 -19.17 18.93
N VAL A 409 19.83 -20.06 18.27
CA VAL A 409 18.60 -19.69 17.58
C VAL A 409 17.57 -19.20 18.60
N LEU A 410 17.00 -18.04 18.30
CA LEU A 410 15.95 -17.42 19.08
C LEU A 410 14.60 -17.64 18.41
N VAL A 411 13.52 -17.66 19.19
CA VAL A 411 12.15 -17.86 18.71
C VAL A 411 11.20 -16.84 19.33
N PHE A 412 10.29 -16.29 18.53
CA PHE A 412 9.21 -15.43 19.01
C PHE A 412 8.17 -16.26 19.77
N VAL A 413 7.86 -15.85 20.99
CA VAL A 413 6.90 -16.55 21.85
C VAL A 413 5.97 -15.57 22.54
N GLU A 414 4.80 -16.08 22.89
CA GLU A 414 3.81 -15.34 23.67
C GLU A 414 3.77 -15.93 25.08
N LYS A 415 4.17 -15.15 26.08
CA LYS A 415 4.20 -15.60 27.48
C LYS A 415 2.91 -15.19 28.19
N VAL A 416 2.14 -16.21 28.57
CA VAL A 416 0.85 -16.05 29.26
C VAL A 416 0.98 -16.36 30.76
N TYR A 417 1.97 -17.16 31.17
CA TYR A 417 2.17 -17.64 32.54
C TYR A 417 3.66 -17.68 32.93
N ASP A 418 3.96 -17.69 34.23
CA ASP A 418 5.29 -17.84 34.86
C ASP A 418 6.31 -16.71 34.70
N TYR A 419 5.93 -15.58 34.07
CA TYR A 419 6.66 -14.30 34.05
C TYR A 419 8.18 -14.42 34.26
N PRO A 420 8.93 -15.09 33.38
CA PRO A 420 10.38 -15.12 33.49
C PRO A 420 10.91 -13.69 33.39
N ARG A 421 12.00 -13.40 34.11
CA ARG A 421 12.62 -12.08 34.06
C ARG A 421 13.46 -11.98 32.79
N CYS A 422 13.24 -10.90 32.06
CA CYS A 422 14.06 -10.50 30.92
C CYS A 422 15.53 -10.43 31.33
N CYS A 423 16.40 -11.11 30.57
CA CYS A 423 17.84 -11.13 30.83
C CYS A 423 18.49 -9.75 30.70
N ASN A 424 17.86 -8.80 30.00
CA ASN A 424 18.40 -7.46 29.78
C ASN A 424 17.91 -6.45 30.84
N CYS A 425 16.59 -6.20 30.94
CA CYS A 425 16.05 -5.17 31.82
C CYS A 425 15.63 -5.69 33.22
N GLY A 426 15.62 -7.01 33.43
CA GLY A 426 15.21 -7.64 34.69
C GLY A 426 13.70 -7.62 34.98
N GLN A 427 12.89 -6.96 34.16
CA GLN A 427 11.44 -6.94 34.27
C GLN A 427 10.83 -8.24 33.74
N HIS A 428 9.62 -8.54 34.19
CA HIS A 428 8.88 -9.71 33.77
C HIS A 428 8.48 -9.63 32.29
N CYS A 429 8.74 -10.68 31.52
CA CYS A 429 8.27 -10.80 30.14
C CYS A 429 6.76 -11.09 30.13
N LEU A 430 5.98 -10.03 29.90
CA LEU A 430 4.54 -10.06 29.64
C LEU A 430 4.37 -10.00 28.12
N ASP A 431 3.55 -10.88 27.55
CA ASP A 431 3.21 -10.90 26.13
C ASP A 431 4.35 -11.33 25.18
N LEU A 432 4.70 -10.52 24.18
CA LEU A 432 5.68 -10.89 23.14
C LEU A 432 7.11 -10.88 23.69
N ALA A 433 7.73 -12.05 23.70
CA ALA A 433 9.12 -12.23 24.10
C ALA A 433 9.91 -13.00 23.04
N VAL A 434 11.22 -12.95 23.18
CA VAL A 434 12.16 -13.72 22.38
C VAL A 434 12.90 -14.65 23.32
N GLU A 435 12.81 -15.95 23.08
CA GLU A 435 13.48 -16.97 23.89
C GLU A 435 14.42 -17.84 23.08
N CYS A 436 15.41 -18.42 23.74
CA CYS A 436 16.31 -19.38 23.12
C CYS A 436 15.58 -20.70 22.84
N SER A 437 15.77 -21.26 21.65
CA SER A 437 15.21 -22.55 21.28
C SER A 437 15.92 -23.74 21.93
N ASP A 438 17.11 -23.53 22.51
CA ASP A 438 17.84 -24.56 23.25
C ASP A 438 17.22 -24.77 24.64
N ALA A 439 16.74 -25.98 24.91
CA ALA A 439 16.05 -26.34 26.14
C ALA A 439 16.92 -26.17 27.41
N GLU A 440 18.24 -26.20 27.30
CA GLU A 440 19.16 -25.99 28.43
C GLU A 440 19.44 -24.49 28.68
N CYS A 441 19.09 -23.63 27.73
CA CYS A 441 19.36 -22.20 27.79
C CYS A 441 18.13 -21.41 28.25
N LYS A 442 18.21 -20.81 29.44
CA LYS A 442 17.12 -19.99 30.01
C LYS A 442 17.07 -18.55 29.49
N TYR A 443 17.68 -18.29 28.33
CA TYR A 443 17.75 -16.95 27.79
C TYR A 443 16.39 -16.51 27.26
N ILE A 444 15.89 -15.39 27.78
CA ILE A 444 14.66 -14.76 27.34
C ILE A 444 14.72 -13.25 27.56
N ILE A 445 14.26 -12.49 26.59
CA ILE A 445 14.18 -11.03 26.65
C ILE A 445 12.85 -10.53 26.10
N HIS A 446 12.45 -9.33 26.47
CA HIS A 446 11.39 -8.62 25.73
C HIS A 446 11.86 -8.40 24.31
N TRP A 447 10.93 -8.41 23.35
CA TRP A 447 11.27 -8.03 21.97
C TRP A 447 11.88 -6.62 21.90
N SER A 448 11.32 -5.66 22.63
CA SER A 448 11.85 -4.29 22.75
C SER A 448 13.24 -4.19 23.39
N CYS A 449 13.70 -5.23 24.09
CA CYS A 449 15.03 -5.29 24.70
C CYS A 449 16.11 -5.88 23.77
N SER A 450 15.75 -6.33 22.56
CA SER A 450 16.68 -6.89 21.58
C SER A 450 17.42 -5.79 20.81
N THR A 451 18.69 -6.03 20.49
CA THR A 451 19.47 -5.17 19.61
C THR A 451 18.90 -5.15 18.20
N LEU A 452 18.29 -6.24 17.72
CA LEU A 452 17.58 -6.23 16.44
C LEU A 452 16.39 -5.26 16.45
N TYR A 453 15.62 -5.21 17.55
CA TYR A 453 14.52 -4.24 17.69
C TYR A 453 15.02 -2.80 17.55
N ASN A 454 16.07 -2.45 18.28
CA ASN A 454 16.65 -1.10 18.24
C ASN A 454 17.19 -0.77 16.84
N ARG A 455 17.91 -1.70 16.19
CA ARG A 455 18.39 -1.52 14.82
C ARG A 455 17.26 -1.30 13.83
N LEU A 456 16.12 -1.96 14.01
CA LEU A 456 14.97 -1.76 13.14
C LEU A 456 14.37 -0.36 13.30
N LEU A 457 14.37 0.20 14.51
CA LEU A 457 13.86 1.55 14.78
C LEU A 457 14.79 2.67 14.27
N GLU A 458 16.09 2.43 14.12
CA GLU A 458 17.03 3.40 13.53
C GLU A 458 16.70 3.79 12.06
N TYR A 459 15.79 3.05 11.43
CA TYR A 459 15.36 3.24 10.04
C TYR A 459 13.99 3.91 9.89
N ILE A 460 13.34 4.30 10.99
CA ILE A 460 12.14 5.16 11.01
C ILE A 460 12.59 6.58 11.33
#